data_AF-A0A2E5MA70-F1
#
_entry.id   AF-A0A2E5MA70-F1
#
_cell.length_a   1.000
_cell.length_b   1.000
_cell.length_c   1.000
_cell.angle_alpha   90.00
_cell.angle_beta   90.00
_cell.angle_gamma   90.00
#
_symmetry.space_group_name_H-M   'P 1'
#
loop_
_entity.id
_entity.type
_entity.pdbx_description
1 polymer ?
#
loop_
_entity_poly.entity_id
_entity_poly.type
_entity_poly.pdbx_seq_one_letter_code
_entity_poly.pdbx_strand_id
1 'polypeptide(L)'
;MGQDHWLARCTNSVADWAQRSGFEYRLTGDEVLAGVPDWYREKTAGRLPIQFDLVRLQLIEQALEEGFGRACWIDADVLLFRPQHLKLDYRGDCAFGREYWVQGEAGGRFKVRRNVHNAICSFDVGSPVLTFLRHATMRVIERADPRRIAPQMVGPKLLSALHSIVGFELLESVGAFSPWVLDDLMAADGPALRAQRGTNGVPLAGVNLCGSLAGDRDLTAVCEALLAGISWPEE
;
A
#
# COMPACT_ATOMS: atom_id res chain seq x y z
N MET A 1 -22.70 -17.33 -2.19
CA MET A 1 -22.12 -16.01 -2.52
C MET A 1 -20.75 -16.00 -1.86
N GLY A 2 -19.70 -16.21 -2.66
CA GLY A 2 -18.36 -16.42 -2.15
C GLY A 2 -17.88 -15.17 -1.41
N GLN A 3 -17.57 -15.30 -0.12
CA GLN A 3 -16.67 -14.35 0.53
C GLN A 3 -15.37 -14.38 -0.25
N ASP A 4 -14.86 -13.21 -0.62
CA ASP A 4 -13.67 -13.03 -1.46
C ASP A 4 -12.45 -13.74 -0.87
N HIS A 5 -12.26 -15.02 -1.22
CA HIS A 5 -11.25 -15.92 -0.66
C HIS A 5 -9.83 -15.33 -0.73
N TRP A 6 -9.55 -14.51 -1.74
CA TRP A 6 -8.28 -13.82 -1.90
C TRP A 6 -8.03 -12.75 -0.84
N LEU A 7 -9.05 -11.98 -0.42
CA LEU A 7 -8.91 -10.93 0.59
C LEU A 7 -8.66 -11.54 1.98
N ALA A 8 -9.29 -12.67 2.27
CA ALA A 8 -9.00 -13.45 3.47
C ALA A 8 -7.56 -13.97 3.47
N ARG A 9 -7.02 -14.40 2.32
CA ARG A 9 -5.59 -14.78 2.21
C ARG A 9 -4.66 -13.60 2.49
N CYS A 10 -4.95 -12.43 1.94
CA CYS A 10 -4.19 -11.21 2.18
C CYS A 10 -4.16 -10.85 3.67
N THR A 11 -5.34 -10.68 4.28
CA THR A 11 -5.47 -10.30 5.69
C THR A 11 -4.90 -11.34 6.65
N ASN A 12 -5.09 -12.64 6.39
CA ASN A 12 -4.47 -13.71 7.18
C ASN A 12 -2.94 -13.68 7.09
N SER A 13 -2.38 -13.42 5.90
CA SER A 13 -0.92 -13.33 5.74
C SER A 13 -0.30 -12.18 6.54
N VAL A 14 -1.03 -11.06 6.67
CA VAL A 14 -0.62 -9.91 7.48
C VAL A 14 -0.78 -10.20 8.97
N ALA A 15 -1.88 -10.84 9.38
CA ALA A 15 -2.11 -11.25 10.76
C ALA A 15 -1.01 -12.21 11.27
N ASP A 16 -0.65 -13.21 10.45
CA ASP A 16 0.43 -14.15 10.74
C ASP A 16 1.79 -13.45 10.88
N TRP A 17 2.09 -12.50 10.00
CA TRP A 17 3.31 -11.70 10.08
C TRP A 17 3.33 -10.83 11.34
N ALA A 18 2.23 -10.17 11.67
CA ALA A 18 2.12 -9.31 12.84
C ALA A 18 2.38 -10.10 14.13
N GLN A 19 1.72 -11.26 14.29
CA GLN A 19 1.91 -12.13 15.44
C GLN A 19 3.38 -12.59 15.58
N ARG A 20 4.01 -13.01 14.48
CA ARG A 20 5.42 -13.46 14.48
C ARG A 20 6.42 -12.32 14.74
N SER A 21 6.04 -11.09 14.42
CA SER A 21 6.87 -9.90 14.55
C SER A 21 6.62 -9.13 15.85
N GLY A 22 5.76 -9.65 16.74
CA GLY A 22 5.46 -9.04 18.03
C GLY A 22 4.51 -7.83 17.96
N PHE A 23 3.74 -7.70 16.88
CA PHE A 23 2.72 -6.67 16.72
C PHE A 23 1.35 -7.18 17.18
N GLU A 24 0.57 -6.27 17.77
CA GLU A 24 -0.87 -6.47 17.86
C GLU A 24 -1.51 -6.25 16.49
N TYR A 25 -2.42 -7.14 16.10
CA TYR A 25 -3.13 -7.07 14.82
C TYR A 25 -4.57 -6.61 15.03
N ARG A 26 -5.00 -5.62 14.25
CA ARG A 26 -6.39 -5.12 14.22
C ARG A 26 -6.86 -5.04 12.77
N LEU A 27 -7.93 -5.79 12.47
CA LEU A 27 -8.64 -5.67 11.20
C LEU A 27 -9.83 -4.74 11.38
N THR A 28 -9.93 -3.73 10.52
CA THR A 28 -11.02 -2.75 10.52
C THR A 28 -11.79 -2.79 9.20
N GLY A 29 -13.10 -2.69 9.27
CA GLY A 29 -13.97 -2.50 8.10
C GLY A 29 -14.30 -1.02 7.87
N ASP A 30 -15.37 -0.77 7.13
CA ASP A 30 -15.80 0.58 6.74
C ASP A 30 -16.29 1.45 7.91
N GLU A 31 -16.49 0.88 9.11
CA GLU A 31 -16.90 1.61 10.31
C GLU A 31 -15.93 2.75 10.68
N VAL A 32 -14.65 2.63 10.30
CA VAL A 32 -13.62 3.64 10.53
C VAL A 32 -13.89 4.95 9.80
N LEU A 33 -14.70 4.92 8.73
CA LEU A 33 -15.10 6.11 7.99
C LEU A 33 -15.98 7.05 8.84
N ALA A 34 -16.58 6.55 9.92
CA ALA A 34 -17.29 7.38 10.88
C ALA A 34 -16.38 8.43 11.55
N GLY A 35 -15.08 8.14 11.66
CA GLY A 35 -14.06 9.06 12.21
C GLY A 35 -13.57 10.14 11.24
N VAL A 36 -13.96 10.09 9.97
CA VAL A 36 -13.61 11.11 8.96
C VAL A 36 -14.54 12.32 9.11
N PRO A 37 -14.05 13.57 9.08
CA PRO A 37 -14.94 14.74 9.16
C PRO A 37 -15.98 14.79 8.03
N ASP A 38 -17.22 15.20 8.36
CA ASP A 38 -18.35 15.23 7.41
C ASP A 38 -18.01 16.01 6.13
N TRP A 39 -17.47 17.22 6.28
CA TRP A 39 -17.07 18.07 5.16
C TRP A 39 -16.04 17.38 4.24
N TYR A 40 -15.16 16.56 4.81
CA TYR A 40 -14.13 15.83 4.05
C TYR A 40 -14.77 14.68 3.27
N ARG A 41 -15.68 13.92 3.91
CA ARG A 41 -16.43 12.84 3.24
C ARG A 41 -17.30 13.39 2.10
N GLU A 42 -18.00 14.49 2.34
CA GLU A 42 -18.82 15.16 1.32
C GLU A 42 -17.98 15.61 0.13
N LYS A 43 -16.86 16.30 0.39
CA LYS A 43 -15.98 16.81 -0.67
C LYS A 43 -15.29 15.69 -1.47
N THR A 44 -15.09 14.54 -0.85
CA THR A 44 -14.45 13.35 -1.44
C THR A 44 -15.45 12.25 -1.78
N ALA A 45 -16.75 12.58 -1.86
CA ALA A 45 -17.79 11.61 -2.20
C ALA A 45 -17.45 10.87 -3.50
N GLY A 46 -17.66 9.55 -3.50
CA GLY A 46 -17.32 8.66 -4.61
C GLY A 46 -15.81 8.39 -4.78
N ARG A 47 -14.95 8.88 -3.87
CA ARG A 47 -13.49 8.70 -3.92
C ARG A 47 -12.98 8.08 -2.61
N LEU A 48 -13.46 6.88 -2.32
CA LEU A 48 -13.16 6.16 -1.09
C LEU A 48 -11.66 6.05 -0.76
N PRO A 49 -10.73 5.83 -1.73
CA PRO A 49 -9.29 5.83 -1.44
C PRO A 49 -8.77 7.10 -0.74
N ILE A 50 -9.34 8.26 -1.05
CA ILE A 50 -8.96 9.54 -0.43
C ILE A 50 -9.41 9.64 1.03
N GLN A 51 -10.52 8.97 1.36
CA GLN A 51 -11.00 8.89 2.75
C GLN A 51 -10.08 7.97 3.54
N PHE A 52 -9.71 6.82 2.96
CA PHE A 52 -8.74 5.90 3.58
C PHE A 52 -7.34 6.48 3.71
N ASP A 53 -6.91 7.40 2.81
CA ASP A 53 -5.68 8.17 2.99
C ASP A 53 -5.64 8.95 4.31
N LEU A 54 -6.78 9.45 4.79
CA LEU A 54 -6.87 10.12 6.10
C LEU A 54 -7.05 9.11 7.24
N VAL A 55 -7.95 8.13 7.08
CA VAL A 55 -8.24 7.11 8.09
C VAL A 55 -6.98 6.40 8.55
N ARG A 56 -6.09 6.00 7.62
CA ARG A 56 -4.86 5.30 8.02
C ARG A 56 -4.00 6.12 8.96
N LEU A 57 -3.93 7.43 8.75
CA LEU A 57 -3.17 8.33 9.62
C LEU A 57 -3.86 8.46 10.99
N GLN A 58 -5.19 8.54 11.01
CA GLN A 58 -5.96 8.64 12.26
C GLN A 58 -5.84 7.37 13.12
N LEU A 59 -5.88 6.18 12.49
CA LEU A 59 -5.79 4.92 13.21
C LEU A 59 -4.36 4.64 13.71
N ILE A 60 -3.35 5.01 12.93
CA ILE A 60 -1.95 4.98 13.38
C ILE A 60 -1.77 5.90 14.59
N GLU A 61 -2.27 7.13 14.51
CA GLU A 61 -2.18 8.09 15.63
C GLU A 61 -2.90 7.57 16.88
N GLN A 62 -4.11 7.04 16.73
CA GLN A 62 -4.86 6.44 17.84
C GLN A 62 -4.06 5.29 18.49
N ALA A 63 -3.49 4.39 17.70
CA ALA A 63 -2.67 3.31 18.25
C ALA A 63 -1.45 3.86 19.02
N LEU A 64 -0.78 4.89 18.51
CA LEU A 64 0.34 5.51 19.23
C LEU A 64 -0.13 6.20 20.54
N GLU A 65 -1.31 6.82 20.55
CA GLU A 65 -1.92 7.43 21.74
C GLU A 65 -2.34 6.39 22.80
N GLU A 66 -2.69 5.17 22.37
CA GLU A 66 -2.98 4.04 23.26
C GLU A 66 -1.72 3.45 23.94
N GLY A 67 -0.53 3.95 23.60
CA GLY A 67 0.73 3.61 24.25
C GLY A 67 1.64 2.68 23.44
N PHE A 68 1.31 2.39 22.18
CA PHE A 68 2.19 1.63 21.30
C PHE A 68 3.40 2.49 20.87
N GLY A 69 4.60 1.90 20.90
CA GLY A 69 5.82 2.60 20.46
C GLY A 69 5.91 2.79 18.95
N ARG A 70 5.23 1.93 18.18
CA ARG A 70 5.17 1.94 16.71
C ARG A 70 3.81 1.44 16.26
N ALA A 71 3.25 2.09 15.24
CA ALA A 71 2.06 1.64 14.55
C ALA A 71 2.33 1.51 13.05
N CYS A 72 1.66 0.55 12.42
CA CYS A 72 1.80 0.25 10.99
C CYS A 72 0.42 0.07 10.38
N TRP A 73 0.19 0.68 9.23
CA TRP A 73 -0.96 0.42 8.38
C TRP A 73 -0.54 -0.47 7.21
N ILE A 74 -1.35 -1.47 6.89
CA ILE A 74 -1.21 -2.32 5.71
C ILE A 74 -2.59 -2.44 5.06
N ASP A 75 -2.71 -2.10 3.78
CA ASP A 75 -3.97 -2.22 3.02
C ASP A 75 -4.42 -3.70 2.98
N ALA A 76 -5.74 -3.94 3.02
CA ALA A 76 -6.30 -5.29 3.12
C ALA A 76 -6.02 -6.17 1.89
N ASP A 77 -5.69 -5.58 0.74
CA ASP A 77 -5.30 -6.26 -0.49
C ASP A 77 -3.78 -6.44 -0.65
N VAL A 78 -3.01 -6.28 0.43
CA VAL A 78 -1.60 -6.65 0.50
C VAL A 78 -1.46 -8.13 0.90
N LEU A 79 -0.82 -8.91 0.04
CA LEU A 79 -0.43 -10.28 0.31
C LEU A 79 1.05 -10.36 0.72
N LEU A 80 1.32 -10.89 1.91
CA LEU A 80 2.68 -11.23 2.36
C LEU A 80 2.98 -12.70 2.05
N PHE A 81 3.71 -12.95 0.96
CA PHE A 81 4.07 -14.32 0.53
C PHE A 81 5.47 -14.76 1.00
N ARG A 82 6.29 -13.82 1.50
CA ARG A 82 7.57 -14.09 2.19
C ARG A 82 7.65 -13.22 3.45
N PRO A 83 6.74 -13.42 4.42
CA PRO A 83 6.58 -12.52 5.58
C PRO A 83 7.87 -12.38 6.41
N GLN A 84 8.74 -13.39 6.42
CA GLN A 84 10.03 -13.34 7.12
C GLN A 84 10.98 -12.25 6.59
N HIS A 85 10.79 -11.77 5.36
CA HIS A 85 11.59 -10.71 4.75
C HIS A 85 11.01 -9.30 4.98
N LEU A 86 9.78 -9.18 5.48
CA LEU A 86 9.24 -7.87 5.86
C LEU A 86 9.81 -7.48 7.23
N LYS A 87 10.73 -6.50 7.20
CA LYS A 87 11.31 -5.88 8.40
C LYS A 87 10.97 -4.40 8.41
N LEU A 88 10.48 -3.92 9.54
CA LEU A 88 10.32 -2.49 9.80
C LEU A 88 11.61 -1.94 10.45
N ASP A 89 12.76 -2.20 9.82
CA ASP A 89 14.06 -1.72 10.31
C ASP A 89 14.50 -0.52 9.48
N TYR A 90 14.00 0.65 9.85
CA TYR A 90 14.33 1.94 9.26
C TYR A 90 14.87 2.87 10.34
N ARG A 91 15.76 3.80 9.94
CA ARG A 91 16.49 4.66 10.89
C ARG A 91 15.68 5.86 11.39
N GLY A 92 14.71 6.30 10.61
CA GLY A 92 13.86 7.45 10.90
C GLY A 92 12.69 7.12 11.82
N ASP A 93 11.78 8.09 11.97
CA ASP A 93 10.54 7.95 12.73
C ASP A 93 9.34 7.45 11.91
N CYS A 94 9.51 7.32 10.59
CA CYS A 94 8.49 6.82 9.69
C CYS A 94 9.08 6.18 8.44
N ALA A 95 8.30 5.29 7.81
CA ALA A 95 8.61 4.72 6.52
C ALA A 95 7.35 4.48 5.68
N PHE A 96 7.52 4.50 4.35
CA PHE A 96 6.46 4.25 3.37
C PHE A 96 6.88 3.14 2.39
N GLY A 97 5.94 2.56 1.66
CA GLY A 97 6.27 1.57 0.64
C GLY A 97 6.92 2.20 -0.61
N ARG A 98 7.86 1.46 -1.22
CA ARG A 98 8.38 1.78 -2.56
C ARG A 98 7.63 0.95 -3.59
N GLU A 99 7.12 1.62 -4.63
CA GLU A 99 6.56 0.94 -5.80
C GLU A 99 7.41 1.15 -7.06
N TYR A 100 7.46 0.08 -7.86
CA TYR A 100 7.94 0.05 -9.22
C TYR A 100 6.75 -0.30 -10.11
N TRP A 101 5.95 0.69 -10.44
CA TRP A 101 4.69 0.52 -11.16
C TRP A 101 4.93 0.29 -12.66
N VAL A 102 4.62 -0.91 -13.14
CA VAL A 102 4.72 -1.26 -14.56
C VAL A 102 3.49 -0.77 -15.32
N GLN A 103 3.71 0.13 -16.28
CA GLN A 103 2.68 0.74 -17.10
C GLN A 103 2.89 0.41 -18.58
N GLY A 104 1.83 -0.01 -19.26
CA GLY A 104 1.84 -0.19 -20.71
C GLY A 104 1.97 1.14 -21.46
N GLU A 105 2.77 1.16 -22.52
CA GLU A 105 2.95 2.26 -23.46
C GLU A 105 2.50 1.86 -24.88
N ALA A 106 2.41 2.86 -25.76
CA ALA A 106 2.13 2.63 -27.18
C ALA A 106 3.16 1.66 -27.80
N GLY A 107 2.67 0.75 -28.64
CA GLY A 107 3.50 -0.27 -29.30
C GLY A 107 3.86 -1.47 -28.43
N GLY A 108 3.14 -1.72 -27.33
CA GLY A 108 3.32 -2.93 -26.50
C GLY A 108 4.57 -2.93 -25.62
N ARG A 109 5.20 -1.75 -25.43
CA ARG A 109 6.33 -1.58 -24.51
C ARG A 109 5.82 -1.31 -23.09
N PHE A 110 6.65 -1.60 -22.11
CA PHE A 110 6.38 -1.27 -20.71
C PHE A 110 7.36 -0.24 -20.18
N LYS A 111 6.84 0.69 -19.39
CA LYS A 111 7.62 1.65 -18.62
C LYS A 111 7.40 1.42 -17.14
N VAL A 112 8.50 1.36 -16.40
CA VAL A 112 8.47 1.28 -14.94
C VAL A 112 8.52 2.69 -14.35
N ARG A 113 7.57 3.00 -13.48
CA ARG A 113 7.50 4.26 -12.72
C ARG A 113 7.89 3.97 -11.28
N ARG A 114 8.88 4.70 -10.77
CA ARG A 114 9.32 4.60 -9.38
C ARG A 114 8.60 5.66 -8.55
N ASN A 115 7.72 5.26 -7.63
CA ASN A 115 6.98 6.18 -6.78
C ASN A 115 7.00 5.73 -5.30
N VAL A 116 6.43 6.55 -4.43
CA VAL A 116 6.11 6.18 -3.05
C VAL A 116 4.63 5.80 -2.99
N HIS A 117 4.30 4.72 -2.28
CA HIS A 117 2.92 4.33 -1.98
C HIS A 117 2.70 4.19 -0.47
N ASN A 118 1.44 4.17 -0.08
CA ASN A 118 0.98 4.08 1.31
C ASN A 118 0.09 2.87 1.57
N ALA A 119 0.16 1.87 0.69
CA ALA A 119 -0.40 0.54 0.98
C ALA A 119 0.30 -0.14 2.17
N ILE A 120 1.51 0.31 2.50
CA ILE A 120 2.14 0.11 3.79
C ILE A 120 2.75 1.43 4.26
N CYS A 121 2.55 1.78 5.53
CA CYS A 121 3.30 2.84 6.18
C CYS A 121 3.42 2.57 7.67
N SER A 122 4.53 3.00 8.27
CA SER A 122 4.78 2.83 9.71
C SER A 122 5.32 4.12 10.30
N PHE A 123 4.93 4.38 11.55
CA PHE A 123 5.32 5.56 12.31
C PHE A 123 5.65 5.16 13.74
N ASP A 124 6.69 5.78 14.27
CA ASP A 124 7.04 5.74 15.68
C ASP A 124 6.30 6.80 16.48
N VAL A 125 6.13 6.53 17.77
CA VAL A 125 5.61 7.51 18.72
C VAL A 125 6.44 8.80 18.64
N GLY A 126 5.74 9.93 18.55
CA GLY A 126 6.39 11.25 18.42
C GLY A 126 6.88 11.61 17.02
N SER A 127 6.60 10.80 15.98
CA SER A 127 6.91 11.19 14.59
C SER A 127 6.21 12.52 14.22
N PRO A 128 6.97 13.59 13.91
CA PRO A 128 6.38 14.85 13.46
C PRO A 128 5.75 14.72 12.06
N VAL A 129 6.17 13.71 11.30
CA VAL A 129 5.67 13.44 9.95
C VAL A 129 4.20 13.00 10.00
N LEU A 130 3.80 12.20 10.99
CA LEU A 130 2.41 11.76 11.14
C LEU A 130 1.45 12.95 11.32
N THR A 131 1.74 13.81 12.30
CA THR A 131 0.94 15.01 12.57
C THR A 131 0.93 15.95 11.37
N PHE A 132 2.09 16.15 10.73
CA PHE A 132 2.18 16.97 9.53
C PHE A 132 1.35 16.40 8.37
N LEU A 133 1.43 15.10 8.09
CA LEU A 133 0.68 14.47 7.00
C LEU A 133 -0.83 14.53 7.26
N ARG A 134 -1.28 14.30 8.49
CA ARG A 134 -2.70 14.46 8.85
C ARG A 134 -3.16 15.89 8.56
N HIS A 135 -2.39 16.89 9.00
CA HIS A 135 -2.67 18.30 8.72
C HIS A 135 -2.68 18.58 7.20
N ALA A 136 -1.64 18.16 6.48
CA ALA A 136 -1.47 18.42 5.05
C ALA A 136 -2.58 17.77 4.22
N THR A 137 -2.94 16.52 4.50
CA THR A 137 -4.04 15.79 3.85
C THR A 137 -5.35 16.58 3.95
N MET A 138 -5.71 17.02 5.16
CA MET A 138 -6.91 17.85 5.36
C MET A 138 -6.82 19.16 4.57
N ARG A 139 -5.70 19.89 4.66
CA ARG A 139 -5.53 21.19 3.98
C ARG A 139 -5.54 21.10 2.46
N VAL A 140 -4.95 20.04 1.90
CA VAL A 140 -4.95 19.80 0.45
C VAL A 140 -6.37 19.57 -0.04
N ILE A 141 -7.14 18.69 0.61
CA ILE A 141 -8.55 18.45 0.22
C ILE A 141 -9.40 19.69 0.46
N GLU A 142 -9.23 20.39 1.56
CA GLU A 142 -9.95 21.64 1.86
C GLU A 142 -9.76 22.69 0.76
N ARG A 143 -8.54 22.82 0.20
CA ARG A 143 -8.23 23.80 -0.86
C ARG A 143 -8.53 23.33 -2.27
N ALA A 144 -8.59 22.02 -2.52
CA ALA A 144 -8.73 21.49 -3.86
C ALA A 144 -10.08 21.87 -4.51
N ASP A 145 -10.08 22.11 -5.82
CA ASP A 145 -11.32 22.17 -6.60
C ASP A 145 -11.95 20.77 -6.63
N PRO A 146 -13.19 20.57 -6.14
CA PRO A 146 -13.87 19.27 -6.14
C PRO A 146 -13.87 18.55 -7.50
N ARG A 147 -13.82 19.29 -8.61
CA ARG A 147 -13.80 18.74 -9.97
C ARG A 147 -12.43 18.21 -10.39
N ARG A 148 -11.37 18.52 -9.64
CA ARG A 148 -9.97 18.19 -9.96
C ARG A 148 -9.30 17.32 -8.89
N ILE A 149 -10.07 16.82 -7.92
CA ILE A 149 -9.56 15.88 -6.91
C ILE A 149 -9.32 14.52 -7.56
N ALA A 150 -8.05 14.16 -7.69
CA ALA A 150 -7.62 12.87 -8.22
C ALA A 150 -7.54 11.83 -7.07
N PRO A 151 -7.86 10.54 -7.30
CA PRO A 151 -7.90 9.50 -6.26
C PRO A 151 -6.62 9.35 -5.43
N GLN A 152 -5.47 9.68 -6.01
CA GLN A 152 -4.15 9.52 -5.39
C GLN A 152 -3.57 10.85 -4.86
N MET A 153 -4.39 11.91 -4.77
CA MET A 153 -3.94 13.28 -4.51
C MET A 153 -3.23 13.44 -3.17
N VAL A 154 -3.77 12.88 -2.09
CA VAL A 154 -3.24 13.02 -0.72
C VAL A 154 -2.52 11.76 -0.20
N GLY A 155 -2.61 10.66 -0.94
CA GLY A 155 -1.74 9.51 -0.77
C GLY A 155 -0.49 9.57 -1.66
N PRO A 156 -0.33 8.65 -2.64
CA PRO A 156 0.93 8.49 -3.39
C PRO A 156 1.49 9.76 -4.05
N LYS A 157 0.65 10.67 -4.58
CA LYS A 157 1.17 11.92 -5.21
C LYS A 157 1.76 12.87 -4.17
N LEU A 158 1.05 13.09 -3.07
CA LEU A 158 1.55 13.95 -2.00
C LEU A 158 2.83 13.36 -1.39
N LEU A 159 2.82 12.06 -1.09
CA LEU A 159 3.98 11.37 -0.50
C LEU A 159 5.19 11.38 -1.44
N SER A 160 5.00 11.14 -2.74
CA SER A 160 6.09 11.19 -3.70
C SER A 160 6.68 12.60 -3.83
N ALA A 161 5.83 13.63 -3.83
CA ALA A 161 6.27 15.02 -3.84
C ALA A 161 7.05 15.38 -2.57
N LEU A 162 6.54 15.03 -1.39
CA LEU A 162 7.22 15.27 -0.12
C LEU A 162 8.54 14.51 -0.03
N HIS A 163 8.56 13.23 -0.41
CA HIS A 163 9.77 12.41 -0.42
C HIS A 163 10.87 13.03 -1.30
N SER A 164 10.54 13.62 -2.44
CA SER A 164 11.52 14.32 -3.28
C SER A 164 12.19 15.54 -2.60
N ILE A 165 11.56 16.08 -1.55
CA ILE A 165 12.06 17.23 -0.79
C ILE A 165 12.78 16.78 0.48
N VAL A 166 12.16 15.87 1.26
CA VAL A 166 12.63 15.53 2.62
C VAL A 166 13.29 14.17 2.73
N GLY A 167 13.13 13.29 1.73
CA GLY A 167 13.79 11.99 1.69
C GLY A 167 13.32 11.00 2.75
N PHE A 168 12.03 10.64 2.77
CA PHE A 168 11.52 9.58 3.66
C PHE A 168 12.27 8.24 3.49
N GLU A 169 12.38 7.48 4.58
CA GLU A 169 12.75 6.06 4.56
C GLU A 169 11.69 5.24 3.82
N LEU A 170 12.12 4.21 3.08
CA LEU A 170 11.22 3.43 2.25
C LEU A 170 11.42 1.93 2.41
N LEU A 171 10.30 1.23 2.54
CA LEU A 171 10.20 -0.22 2.58
C LEU A 171 10.18 -0.74 1.14
N GLU A 172 11.34 -1.19 0.65
CA GLU A 172 11.51 -1.74 -0.71
C GLU A 172 10.98 -3.18 -0.82
N SER A 173 10.70 -3.85 0.30
CA SER A 173 10.25 -5.25 0.36
C SER A 173 8.73 -5.43 0.16
N VAL A 174 7.93 -4.37 0.11
CA VAL A 174 6.49 -4.45 -0.17
C VAL A 174 6.19 -3.57 -1.38
N GLY A 175 5.88 -4.21 -2.51
CA GLY A 175 5.59 -3.51 -3.76
C GLY A 175 4.10 -3.42 -4.05
N ALA A 176 3.78 -3.06 -5.29
CA ALA A 176 2.43 -3.12 -5.85
C ALA A 176 2.50 -3.71 -7.26
N PHE A 177 1.57 -4.59 -7.61
CA PHE A 177 1.47 -5.15 -8.95
C PHE A 177 0.39 -4.47 -9.76
N SER A 178 0.78 -4.01 -10.94
CA SER A 178 -0.18 -3.50 -11.92
C SER A 178 -0.93 -4.66 -12.58
N PRO A 179 -2.10 -4.39 -13.18
CA PRO A 179 -2.88 -5.40 -13.89
C PRO A 179 -2.07 -6.20 -14.93
N TRP A 180 -1.11 -5.55 -15.59
CA TRP A 180 -0.21 -6.19 -16.56
C TRP A 180 0.73 -7.22 -15.93
N VAL A 181 1.23 -6.91 -14.74
CA VAL A 181 2.10 -7.83 -13.98
C VAL A 181 1.29 -9.02 -13.48
N LEU A 182 0.04 -8.80 -13.06
CA LEU A 182 -0.85 -9.87 -12.65
C LEU A 182 -1.16 -10.83 -13.80
N ASP A 183 -1.40 -10.32 -15.01
CA ASP A 183 -1.63 -11.15 -16.20
C ASP A 183 -0.41 -12.02 -16.52
N ASP A 184 0.77 -11.41 -16.59
CA ASP A 184 2.02 -12.12 -16.89
C ASP A 184 2.40 -13.11 -15.77
N LEU A 185 2.06 -12.81 -14.51
CA LEU A 185 2.25 -13.72 -13.39
C LEU A 185 1.42 -14.99 -13.56
N MET A 186 0.16 -14.86 -13.99
CA MET A 186 -0.71 -16.01 -14.27
C MET A 186 -0.26 -16.80 -15.51
N ALA A 187 0.42 -16.15 -16.44
CA ALA A 187 1.10 -16.80 -17.57
C ALA A 187 2.50 -17.36 -17.21
N ALA A 188 2.92 -17.26 -15.95
CA ALA A 188 4.23 -17.61 -15.39
C ALA A 188 5.43 -16.79 -15.92
N ASP A 189 5.31 -16.12 -17.06
CA ASP A 189 6.27 -15.15 -17.57
C ASP A 189 5.62 -14.15 -18.54
N GLY A 190 6.29 -13.02 -18.75
CA GLY A 190 5.88 -12.04 -19.74
C GLY A 190 6.65 -10.72 -19.64
N PRO A 191 6.49 -9.82 -20.61
CA PRO A 191 7.24 -8.58 -20.69
C PRO A 191 7.02 -7.62 -19.50
N ALA A 192 5.82 -7.55 -18.94
CA ALA A 192 5.52 -6.76 -17.74
C ALA A 192 6.16 -7.39 -16.49
N LEU A 193 6.06 -8.72 -16.33
CA LEU A 193 6.69 -9.41 -15.20
C LEU A 193 8.22 -9.33 -15.26
N ARG A 194 8.82 -9.45 -16.45
CA ARG A 194 10.26 -9.24 -16.64
C ARG A 194 10.68 -7.81 -16.33
N ALA A 195 9.89 -6.81 -16.74
CA ALA A 195 10.14 -5.42 -16.39
C ALA A 195 10.09 -5.21 -14.86
N GLN A 196 9.11 -5.82 -14.17
CA GLN A 196 8.99 -5.77 -12.71
C GLN A 196 10.21 -6.39 -12.01
N ARG A 197 10.62 -7.59 -12.43
CA ARG A 197 11.77 -8.31 -11.85
C ARG A 197 13.10 -7.59 -12.10
N GLY A 198 13.24 -6.91 -13.23
CA GLY A 198 14.46 -6.18 -13.59
C GLY A 198 14.70 -4.89 -12.79
N THR A 199 13.70 -4.38 -12.06
CA THR A 199 13.82 -3.11 -11.31
C THR A 199 13.93 -3.28 -9.80
N ASN A 200 13.39 -4.36 -9.25
CA ASN A 200 13.43 -4.60 -7.81
C ASN A 200 14.78 -5.21 -7.44
N GLY A 201 15.68 -4.40 -6.90
CA GLY A 201 16.99 -4.85 -6.39
C GLY A 201 16.91 -5.55 -5.02
N VAL A 202 15.71 -5.70 -4.45
CA VAL A 202 15.46 -6.35 -3.17
C VAL A 202 14.35 -7.39 -3.35
N PRO A 203 14.48 -8.60 -2.78
CA PRO A 203 13.40 -9.59 -2.79
C PRO A 203 12.11 -9.05 -2.13
N LEU A 204 10.99 -9.19 -2.83
CA LEU A 204 9.68 -8.80 -2.29
C LEU A 204 9.25 -9.78 -1.18
N ALA A 205 8.87 -9.22 -0.03
CA ALA A 205 8.20 -9.90 1.08
C ALA A 205 6.68 -10.00 0.84
N GLY A 206 6.12 -9.01 0.13
CA GLY A 206 4.71 -8.95 -0.19
C GLY A 206 4.40 -7.93 -1.27
N VAL A 207 3.14 -7.91 -1.70
CA VAL A 207 2.64 -6.96 -2.69
C VAL A 207 1.21 -6.55 -2.43
N ASN A 208 0.92 -5.28 -2.70
CA ASN A 208 -0.44 -4.83 -2.94
C ASN A 208 -0.92 -5.36 -4.30
N LEU A 209 -2.05 -6.08 -4.31
CA LEU A 209 -2.62 -6.68 -5.52
C LEU A 209 -3.48 -5.70 -6.33
N CYS A 210 -3.64 -4.47 -5.85
CA CYS A 210 -4.42 -3.41 -6.48
C CYS A 210 -5.83 -3.90 -6.84
N GLY A 211 -6.55 -4.45 -5.87
CA GLY A 211 -7.82 -5.15 -6.12
C GLY A 211 -8.84 -4.32 -6.89
N SER A 212 -8.87 -3.01 -6.64
CA SER A 212 -9.72 -2.05 -7.36
C SER A 212 -9.39 -1.88 -8.86
N LEU A 213 -8.19 -2.27 -9.29
CA LEU A 213 -7.71 -2.21 -10.67
C LEU A 213 -7.66 -3.59 -11.33
N ALA A 214 -7.91 -4.67 -10.57
CA ALA A 214 -7.76 -6.04 -11.04
C ALA A 214 -8.84 -6.45 -12.07
N GLY A 215 -9.99 -5.76 -12.13
CA GLY A 215 -11.09 -6.14 -13.02
C GLY A 215 -11.60 -7.55 -12.71
N ASP A 216 -11.79 -8.38 -13.74
CA ASP A 216 -12.31 -9.76 -13.61
C ASP A 216 -11.22 -10.82 -13.34
N ARG A 217 -10.00 -10.41 -12.95
CA ARG A 217 -8.89 -11.34 -12.69
C ARG A 217 -9.18 -12.22 -11.48
N ASP A 218 -8.78 -13.49 -11.56
CA ASP A 218 -8.83 -14.41 -10.42
C ASP A 218 -7.70 -14.12 -9.43
N LEU A 219 -7.96 -13.19 -8.52
CA LEU A 219 -7.01 -12.84 -7.46
C LEU A 219 -6.76 -14.00 -6.47
N THR A 220 -7.65 -15.00 -6.40
CA THR A 220 -7.40 -16.18 -5.56
C THR A 220 -6.28 -17.01 -6.15
N ALA A 221 -6.35 -17.27 -7.46
CA ALA A 221 -5.29 -17.97 -8.19
C ALA A 221 -3.96 -17.20 -8.16
N VAL A 222 -3.99 -15.86 -8.26
CA VAL A 222 -2.80 -15.00 -8.09
C VAL A 222 -2.18 -15.21 -6.70
N CYS A 223 -2.99 -15.16 -5.63
CA CYS A 223 -2.49 -15.38 -4.27
C CYS A 223 -1.85 -16.77 -4.13
N GLU A 224 -2.48 -17.81 -4.67
CA GLU A 224 -1.96 -19.18 -4.64
C GLU A 224 -0.64 -19.29 -5.39
N ALA A 225 -0.53 -18.68 -6.56
CA ALA A 225 0.70 -18.67 -7.36
C ALA A 225 1.86 -17.98 -6.64
N LEU A 226 1.61 -16.85 -5.96
CA LEU A 226 2.62 -16.16 -5.15
C LEU A 226 3.04 -16.96 -3.92
N LEU A 227 2.08 -17.57 -3.22
CA LEU A 227 2.36 -18.41 -2.04
C LEU A 227 3.06 -19.72 -2.38
N ALA A 228 2.82 -20.28 -3.57
CA ALA A 228 3.52 -21.45 -4.09
C ALA A 228 4.98 -21.16 -4.48
N GLY A 229 5.40 -19.89 -4.44
CA GLY A 229 6.80 -19.51 -4.61
C GLY A 229 7.22 -19.34 -6.06
N ILE A 230 6.38 -18.73 -6.92
CA ILE A 230 6.88 -18.20 -8.21
C ILE A 230 8.18 -17.43 -7.92
N SER A 231 9.25 -17.88 -8.56
CA SER A 231 10.62 -17.44 -8.28
C SER A 231 10.75 -15.95 -8.53
N TRP A 232 10.83 -15.18 -7.45
CA TRP A 232 11.56 -13.92 -7.46
C TRP A 232 13.03 -14.28 -7.43
N PRO A 233 13.90 -13.59 -8.19
CA PRO A 233 15.33 -13.83 -8.12
C PRO A 233 15.74 -13.84 -6.64
N GLU A 234 16.23 -14.99 -6.19
CA GLU A 234 16.95 -15.09 -4.93
C GLU A 234 18.31 -14.43 -5.17
N GLU A 235 18.80 -13.70 -4.17
CA GLU A 235 20.16 -13.17 -4.18
C GLU A 235 21.20 -14.29 -4.35
#